data_AF-A0A2V8HXJ8-F1
#
_entry.id   AF-A0A2V8HXJ8-F1
#
_cell.length_a   1.000
_cell.length_b   1.000
_cell.length_c   1.000
_cell.angle_alpha   90.00
_cell.angle_beta   90.00
_cell.angle_gamma   90.00
#
_symmetry.space_group_name_H-M   'P 1'
#
loop_
_entity.id
_entity.type
_entity.pdbx_description
1 polymer ?
#
loop_
_entity_poly.entity_id
_entity_poly.type
_entity_poly.pdbx_seq_one_letter_code
_entity_poly.pdbx_strand_id
1 'polypeptide(L)'
;MRLKWRRCAKPGGGSPRSPGTWPIWSATAARNSRSPPIWRRPSAAPASSALPHARPGPRVLSAGDPVVLDFGGVYDGYCVDLTRTVQLGVPSPALERLYDAVDAAHRAAIKTVRPGVRPSAIDAAARGVLAARGLADAFGHGTGHGLGLEVHEEPRISRETPGVPDDPIEPGMVFTIEPGAYVPGVGGVRIEDDVLVVAGGCERLTEAPSLMRAAGAGARGSEY
;
A
#
# COMPACT_ATOMS: atom_id res chain seq x y z
N MET A 1 15.62 -0.62 -2.55
CA MET A 1 14.44 0.24 -2.59
C MET A 1 14.93 1.67 -2.49
N ARG A 2 14.95 2.43 -3.59
CA ARG A 2 15.41 3.83 -3.61
C ARG A 2 14.16 4.69 -3.76
N LEU A 3 13.63 5.23 -2.67
CA LEU A 3 12.66 6.33 -2.79
C LEU A 3 13.36 7.49 -3.52
N LYS A 4 12.85 7.91 -4.69
CA LYS A 4 13.36 9.06 -5.45
C LYS A 4 12.96 10.36 -4.75
N TRP A 5 13.59 10.66 -3.63
CA TRP A 5 13.68 12.04 -3.17
C TRP A 5 14.88 12.69 -3.84
N ARG A 6 14.64 13.59 -4.81
CA ARG A 6 15.69 14.46 -5.34
C ARG A 6 16.15 15.39 -4.22
N ARG A 7 17.25 15.03 -3.54
CA ARG A 7 17.98 15.94 -2.62
C ARG A 7 19.12 16.64 -3.36
N CYS A 8 19.26 17.94 -3.11
CA CYS A 8 20.49 18.69 -3.38
C CYS A 8 21.70 18.02 -2.69
N ALA A 9 22.83 17.95 -3.39
CA ALA A 9 24.09 17.28 -3.00
C ALA A 9 24.83 17.98 -1.82
N LYS A 10 25.70 17.36 -1.00
CA LYS A 10 27.05 16.71 -1.21
C LYS A 10 27.60 16.22 0.19
N PRO A 11 28.84 15.68 0.39
CA PRO A 11 29.44 14.39 -0.02
C PRO A 11 30.23 13.61 1.10
N GLY A 12 30.59 12.33 0.86
CA GLY A 12 31.66 11.54 1.55
C GLY A 12 31.17 10.61 2.68
N GLY A 13 31.68 9.40 2.94
CA GLY A 13 32.72 8.52 2.39
C GLY A 13 32.85 7.27 3.30
N GLY A 14 33.40 6.14 2.80
CA GLY A 14 33.92 5.03 3.64
C GLY A 14 33.30 3.62 3.43
N SER A 15 34.16 2.61 3.24
CA SER A 15 33.90 1.24 2.77
C SER A 15 34.22 0.14 3.84
N PRO A 16 34.29 -1.20 3.56
CA PRO A 16 33.41 -2.22 4.15
C PRO A 16 34.12 -3.37 4.93
N ARG A 17 33.40 -4.23 5.69
CA ARG A 17 33.83 -5.63 6.02
C ARG A 17 32.68 -6.62 6.26
N SER A 18 32.75 -7.72 5.48
CA SER A 18 32.55 -9.19 5.63
C SER A 18 31.54 -9.87 6.61
N PRO A 19 31.11 -11.13 6.32
CA PRO A 19 29.76 -11.65 6.58
C PRO A 19 29.66 -12.71 7.71
N GLY A 20 28.48 -12.81 8.33
CA GLY A 20 28.11 -13.95 9.19
C GLY A 20 26.76 -13.77 9.88
N THR A 21 25.81 -14.69 9.60
CA THR A 21 24.53 -14.97 10.30
C THR A 21 23.51 -13.83 10.44
N TRP A 22 22.35 -13.96 9.76
CA TRP A 22 21.23 -13.03 9.85
C TRP A 22 20.10 -13.58 10.73
N PRO A 23 19.84 -13.05 11.94
CA PRO A 23 18.46 -12.92 12.39
C PRO A 23 17.73 -11.97 11.42
N ILE A 24 16.46 -12.22 11.09
CA ILE A 24 15.63 -11.44 10.12
C ILE A 24 15.31 -10.00 10.59
N TRP A 25 16.17 -9.40 11.40
CA TRP A 25 16.14 -7.97 11.71
C TRP A 25 17.30 -7.26 11.00
N SER A 26 17.06 -6.78 9.77
CA SER A 26 17.52 -5.47 9.26
C SER A 26 17.50 -5.39 7.74
N ALA A 27 16.82 -4.36 7.22
CA ALA A 27 17.05 -3.62 5.96
C ALA A 27 15.73 -2.98 5.52
N THR A 28 15.53 -1.69 5.25
CA THR A 28 16.37 -0.49 5.21
C THR A 28 15.42 0.71 5.25
N ALA A 29 15.14 1.25 6.45
CA ALA A 29 14.51 2.57 6.62
C ALA A 29 15.21 3.38 7.75
N ALA A 30 15.90 2.68 8.65
CA ALA A 30 16.50 3.25 9.85
C ALA A 30 17.81 4.06 9.65
N ARG A 31 18.33 4.25 8.42
CA ARG A 31 19.62 4.94 8.26
C ARG A 31 19.53 6.48 8.32
N ASN A 32 18.35 7.08 8.24
CA ASN A 32 18.20 8.55 8.30
C ASN A 32 16.99 9.07 9.10
N SER A 33 16.13 8.21 9.66
CA SER A 33 14.97 8.66 10.46
C SER A 33 15.38 8.86 11.93
N ARG A 34 15.32 10.10 12.42
CA ARG A 34 15.46 10.41 13.87
C ARG A 34 14.20 10.11 14.68
N SER A 35 13.15 9.58 14.05
CA SER A 35 11.86 9.28 14.67
C SER A 35 11.57 7.78 14.63
N PRO A 36 10.91 7.21 15.67
CA PRO A 36 10.48 5.83 15.63
C PRO A 36 9.49 5.61 14.48
N PRO A 37 9.43 4.41 13.88
CA PRO A 37 8.54 4.15 12.76
C PRO A 37 7.07 4.13 13.21
N ILE A 38 6.17 4.56 12.33
CA ILE A 38 4.72 4.47 12.55
C ILE A 38 4.31 3.04 12.20
N TRP A 39 4.40 2.13 13.16
CA TRP A 39 4.08 0.72 12.96
C TRP A 39 2.59 0.45 13.20
N ARG A 40 1.88 -0.07 12.20
CA ARG A 40 1.06 -1.28 12.38
C ARG A 40 1.95 -2.47 11.99
N ARG A 41 1.88 -3.58 12.72
CA ARG A 41 2.61 -4.80 12.32
C ARG A 41 1.72 -5.68 11.42
N PRO A 42 2.30 -6.65 10.69
CA PRO A 42 1.57 -7.54 9.79
C PRO A 42 0.36 -8.21 10.43
N SER A 43 -0.74 -8.29 9.69
CA SER A 43 -1.88 -9.16 10.01
C SER A 43 -1.83 -10.40 9.14
N ALA A 44 -1.93 -11.57 9.76
CA ALA A 44 -1.69 -12.84 9.09
C ALA A 44 -2.72 -13.92 9.44
N ALA A 45 -3.00 -14.78 8.46
CA ALA A 45 -4.02 -15.83 8.40
C ALA A 45 -5.35 -15.35 7.78
N PRO A 46 -6.15 -16.25 7.17
CA PRO A 46 -7.39 -15.87 6.47
C PRO A 46 -8.37 -15.06 7.33
N ALA A 47 -8.49 -15.39 8.62
CA ALA A 47 -9.37 -14.67 9.54
C ALA A 47 -8.85 -13.25 9.90
N SER A 48 -7.54 -13.08 10.12
CA SER A 48 -6.97 -11.80 10.53
C SER A 48 -6.62 -10.90 9.35
N SER A 49 -6.19 -11.46 8.21
CA SER A 49 -6.02 -10.71 6.97
C SER A 49 -7.37 -10.19 6.44
N ALA A 50 -8.48 -10.88 6.70
CA ALA A 50 -9.84 -10.40 6.40
C ALA A 50 -10.32 -9.27 7.33
N LEU A 51 -9.46 -8.72 8.21
CA LEU A 51 -9.78 -7.56 9.03
C LEU A 51 -8.87 -6.39 8.62
N PRO A 52 -9.42 -5.26 8.13
CA PRO A 52 -8.63 -4.15 7.59
C PRO A 52 -7.65 -3.55 8.60
N HIS A 53 -7.99 -3.62 9.90
CA HIS A 53 -7.22 -3.05 11.01
C HIS A 53 -6.84 -4.08 12.07
N ALA A 54 -6.66 -5.35 11.70
CA ALA A 54 -6.26 -6.38 12.65
C ALA A 54 -5.02 -5.96 13.46
N ARG A 55 -5.05 -6.29 14.76
CA ARG A 55 -3.88 -6.14 15.63
C ARG A 55 -3.02 -7.40 15.50
N PRO A 56 -1.70 -7.26 15.35
CA PRO A 56 -0.78 -8.39 15.37
C PRO A 56 -0.94 -9.20 16.64
N GLY A 57 -0.91 -10.53 16.52
CA GLY A 57 -1.00 -11.47 17.63
C GLY A 57 0.21 -12.41 17.70
N PRO A 58 0.26 -13.29 18.71
CA PRO A 58 1.37 -14.24 18.90
C PRO A 58 1.36 -15.43 17.92
N ARG A 59 0.41 -15.48 16.97
CA ARG A 59 0.28 -16.59 16.01
C ARG A 59 1.55 -16.70 15.16
N VAL A 60 2.06 -17.93 15.05
CA VAL A 60 3.14 -18.27 14.13
C VAL A 60 2.57 -18.45 12.72
N LEU A 61 3.21 -17.82 11.75
CA LEU A 61 2.83 -17.89 10.34
C LEU A 61 3.08 -19.29 9.76
N SER A 62 2.17 -19.78 8.94
CA SER A 62 2.28 -21.08 8.27
C SER A 62 2.21 -20.94 6.75
N ALA A 63 2.75 -21.94 6.03
CA ALA A 63 2.50 -22.06 4.60
C ALA A 63 0.99 -22.13 4.35
N GLY A 64 0.51 -21.37 3.35
CA GLY A 64 -0.91 -21.18 3.08
C GLY A 64 -1.48 -19.87 3.65
N ASP A 65 -0.79 -19.19 4.58
CA ASP A 65 -1.32 -17.94 5.15
C ASP A 65 -1.14 -16.74 4.20
N PRO A 66 -2.22 -16.01 3.87
CA PRO A 66 -2.12 -14.64 3.37
C PRO A 66 -1.70 -13.71 4.51
N VAL A 67 -0.84 -12.75 4.18
CA VAL A 67 -0.30 -11.76 5.11
C VAL A 67 -0.42 -10.38 4.51
N VAL A 68 -1.20 -9.50 5.16
CA VAL A 68 -1.26 -8.08 4.82
C VAL A 68 -0.18 -7.36 5.62
N LEU A 69 0.82 -6.84 4.90
CA LEU A 69 1.92 -6.05 5.42
C LEU A 69 1.60 -4.57 5.17
N ASP A 70 1.05 -3.92 6.18
CA ASP A 70 0.77 -2.48 6.19
C ASP A 70 1.74 -1.81 7.15
N PHE A 71 2.61 -0.96 6.61
CA PHE A 71 3.66 -0.30 7.37
C PHE A 71 4.12 0.99 6.70
N GLY A 72 4.39 1.99 7.55
CA GLY A 72 4.90 3.28 7.12
C GLY A 72 6.20 3.68 7.79
N GLY A 73 6.60 4.92 7.54
CA GLY A 73 7.77 5.54 8.17
C GLY A 73 7.66 7.05 8.20
N VAL A 74 8.54 7.69 8.98
CA VAL A 74 8.69 9.15 8.96
C VAL A 74 10.06 9.51 8.41
N TYR A 75 10.08 10.33 7.37
CA TYR A 75 11.28 10.87 6.77
C TYR A 75 11.22 12.39 6.78
N ASP A 76 12.16 13.02 7.50
CA ASP A 76 12.26 14.48 7.58
C ASP A 76 10.97 15.18 8.04
N GLY A 77 10.22 14.51 8.92
CA GLY A 77 8.93 14.98 9.44
C GLY A 77 7.72 14.54 8.61
N TYR A 78 7.91 14.00 7.41
CA TYR A 78 6.83 13.54 6.54
C TYR A 78 6.55 12.04 6.67
N CYS A 79 5.28 11.67 6.66
CA CYS A 79 4.81 10.30 6.68
C CYS A 79 4.92 9.64 5.29
N VAL A 80 5.12 8.33 5.31
CA VAL A 80 5.09 7.44 4.15
C VAL A 80 4.22 6.27 4.55
N ASP A 81 3.34 5.80 3.66
CA ASP A 81 2.49 4.64 3.90
C ASP A 81 2.62 3.57 2.80
N LEU A 82 2.45 2.31 3.17
CA LEU A 82 2.62 1.20 2.26
C LEU A 82 1.98 -0.07 2.77
N THR A 83 1.02 -0.56 1.99
CA THR A 83 0.48 -1.90 2.12
C THR A 83 0.85 -2.81 0.94
N ARG A 84 1.34 -4.01 1.27
CA ARG A 84 1.46 -5.15 0.37
C ARG A 84 0.87 -6.39 1.00
N THR A 85 0.11 -7.15 0.21
CA THR A 85 -0.31 -8.49 0.61
C THR A 85 0.64 -9.52 0.03
N VAL A 86 1.15 -10.43 0.85
CA VAL A 86 2.01 -11.54 0.44
C VAL A 86 1.38 -12.87 0.81
N GLN A 87 1.65 -13.90 0.01
CA GLN A 87 1.25 -15.27 0.30
C GLN A 87 2.47 -16.08 0.75
N LEU A 88 2.35 -16.79 1.87
CA LEU A 88 3.33 -17.80 2.26
C LEU A 88 3.03 -19.11 1.54
N GLY A 89 3.94 -19.58 0.69
CA GLY A 89 3.71 -20.75 -0.16
C GLY A 89 2.78 -20.47 -1.34
N VAL A 90 2.01 -21.49 -1.77
CA VAL A 90 1.12 -21.41 -2.94
C VAL A 90 -0.23 -20.82 -2.54
N PRO A 91 -0.73 -19.76 -3.21
CA PRO A 91 -2.05 -19.20 -2.93
C PRO A 91 -3.16 -20.14 -3.41
N SER A 92 -4.32 -20.07 -2.77
CA SER A 92 -5.52 -20.73 -3.30
C SER A 92 -6.03 -19.98 -4.53
N PRO A 93 -6.69 -20.64 -5.50
CA PRO A 93 -7.28 -19.97 -6.65
C PRO A 93 -8.29 -18.86 -6.28
N ALA A 94 -8.93 -18.96 -5.10
CA ALA A 94 -9.83 -17.93 -4.60
C ALA A 94 -9.06 -16.68 -4.16
N LEU A 95 -7.94 -16.84 -3.47
CA LEU A 95 -7.08 -15.72 -3.06
C LEU A 95 -6.41 -15.08 -4.28
N GLU A 96 -6.01 -15.87 -5.27
CA GLU A 96 -5.44 -15.32 -6.52
C GLU A 96 -6.45 -14.41 -7.24
N ARG A 97 -7.69 -14.86 -7.39
CA ARG A 97 -8.77 -14.05 -7.97
C ARG A 97 -9.06 -12.78 -7.16
N LEU A 98 -9.00 -12.87 -5.83
CA LEU A 98 -9.17 -11.73 -4.94
C LEU A 98 -8.05 -10.71 -5.14
N TYR A 99 -6.80 -11.16 -5.23
CA TYR A 99 -5.66 -10.30 -5.48
C TYR A 99 -5.75 -9.60 -6.83
N ASP A 100 -6.05 -10.34 -7.90
CA ASP A 100 -6.21 -9.77 -9.24
C ASP A 100 -7.32 -8.72 -9.30
N ALA A 101 -8.38 -8.89 -8.50
CA ALA A 101 -9.46 -7.92 -8.38
C ALA A 101 -8.98 -6.62 -7.72
N VAL A 102 -8.25 -6.73 -6.60
CA VAL A 102 -7.71 -5.56 -5.88
C VAL A 102 -6.63 -4.85 -6.70
N ASP A 103 -5.75 -5.59 -7.37
CA ASP A 103 -4.73 -5.03 -8.26
C ASP A 103 -5.36 -4.30 -9.46
N ALA A 104 -6.43 -4.85 -10.05
CA ALA A 104 -7.20 -4.15 -11.07
C ALA A 104 -7.88 -2.87 -10.55
N ALA A 105 -8.44 -2.90 -9.33
CA ALA A 105 -9.06 -1.74 -8.70
C ALA A 105 -8.04 -0.64 -8.39
N HIS A 106 -6.88 -1.00 -7.86
CA HIS A 106 -5.75 -0.11 -7.60
C HIS A 106 -5.29 0.60 -8.88
N ARG A 107 -5.06 -0.15 -9.98
CA ARG A 107 -4.71 0.44 -11.28
C ARG A 107 -5.79 1.38 -11.83
N ALA A 108 -7.07 1.05 -11.63
CA ALA A 108 -8.17 1.89 -12.08
C ALA A 108 -8.24 3.22 -11.32
N ALA A 109 -8.02 3.19 -10.00
CA ALA A 109 -7.92 4.40 -9.20
C ALA A 109 -6.72 5.26 -9.62
N ILE A 110 -5.51 4.69 -9.70
CA ILE A 110 -4.30 5.41 -10.16
C ILE A 110 -4.52 6.08 -11.52
N LYS A 111 -5.10 5.37 -12.49
CA LYS A 111 -5.38 5.92 -13.83
C LYS A 111 -6.34 7.10 -13.82
N THR A 112 -7.17 7.21 -12.78
CA THR A 112 -8.15 8.28 -12.63
C THR A 112 -7.53 9.54 -12.00
N VAL A 113 -6.40 9.41 -11.29
CA VAL A 113 -5.73 10.53 -10.62
C VAL A 113 -5.16 11.51 -11.64
N ARG A 114 -5.70 12.73 -11.66
CA ARG A 114 -5.19 13.89 -12.38
C ARG A 114 -5.81 15.17 -11.80
N PRO A 115 -5.19 16.35 -12.00
CA PRO A 115 -5.74 17.62 -11.53
C PRO A 115 -7.19 17.83 -11.96
N GLY A 116 -8.00 18.40 -11.07
CA GLY A 116 -9.41 18.70 -11.32
C GLY A 116 -10.37 17.52 -11.13
N VAL A 117 -9.88 16.32 -10.81
CA VAL A 117 -10.72 15.17 -10.47
C VAL A 117 -11.11 15.22 -9.00
N ARG A 118 -12.37 14.92 -8.69
CA ARG A 118 -12.86 14.82 -7.31
C ARG A 118 -12.38 13.52 -6.63
N PRO A 119 -12.01 13.53 -5.34
CA PRO A 119 -11.68 12.34 -4.57
C PRO A 119 -12.70 11.19 -4.71
N SER A 120 -14.00 11.51 -4.69
CA SER A 120 -15.09 10.55 -4.85
C SER A 120 -15.09 9.81 -6.19
N ALA A 121 -14.63 10.46 -7.27
CA ALA A 121 -14.51 9.84 -8.57
C ALA A 121 -13.35 8.83 -8.63
N ILE A 122 -12.27 9.08 -7.89
CA ILE A 122 -11.14 8.13 -7.76
C ILE A 122 -11.60 6.91 -6.95
N ASP A 123 -12.33 7.11 -5.85
CA ASP A 123 -12.93 6.00 -5.08
C ASP A 123 -13.89 5.18 -5.94
N ALA A 124 -14.76 5.85 -6.71
CA ALA A 124 -15.70 5.19 -7.60
C ALA A 124 -15.01 4.30 -8.64
N ALA A 125 -13.83 4.70 -9.14
CA ALA A 125 -13.07 3.90 -10.11
C ALA A 125 -12.58 2.57 -9.52
N ALA A 126 -11.98 2.57 -8.32
CA ALA A 126 -11.58 1.34 -7.64
C ALA A 126 -12.80 0.49 -7.25
N ARG A 127 -13.79 1.13 -6.62
CA ARG A 127 -14.99 0.47 -6.12
C ARG A 127 -15.83 -0.15 -7.23
N GLY A 128 -15.93 0.51 -8.38
CA GLY A 128 -16.63 -0.01 -9.55
C GLY A 128 -16.00 -1.30 -10.08
N VAL A 129 -14.66 -1.38 -10.12
CA VAL A 129 -13.95 -2.62 -10.51
C VAL A 129 -14.24 -3.76 -9.54
N LEU A 130 -14.20 -3.50 -8.23
CA LEU A 130 -14.51 -4.52 -7.22
C LEU A 130 -15.98 -4.95 -7.28
N ALA A 131 -16.91 -4.01 -7.45
CA ALA A 131 -18.34 -4.30 -7.59
C ALA A 131 -18.63 -5.18 -8.82
N ALA A 132 -18.02 -4.88 -9.98
CA ALA A 132 -18.16 -5.68 -11.19
C ALA A 132 -17.62 -7.13 -11.04
N ARG A 133 -16.77 -7.37 -10.03
CA ARG A 133 -16.25 -8.70 -9.68
C ARG A 133 -16.99 -9.35 -8.52
N GLY A 134 -18.13 -8.79 -8.10
CA GLY A 134 -18.93 -9.32 -6.99
C GLY A 134 -18.35 -9.07 -5.61
N LEU A 135 -17.45 -8.08 -5.47
CA LEU A 135 -16.74 -7.75 -4.22
C LEU A 135 -17.17 -6.40 -3.62
N ALA A 136 -18.34 -5.88 -3.99
CA ALA A 136 -18.83 -4.59 -3.51
C ALA A 136 -18.87 -4.50 -1.98
N ASP A 137 -19.38 -5.55 -1.33
CA ASP A 137 -19.52 -5.64 0.12
C ASP A 137 -18.21 -5.99 0.84
N ALA A 138 -17.20 -6.45 0.09
CA ALA A 138 -15.89 -6.82 0.63
C ALA A 138 -14.96 -5.61 0.80
N PHE A 139 -15.33 -4.43 0.28
CA PHE A 139 -14.53 -3.19 0.33
C PHE A 139 -15.18 -2.12 1.22
N GLY A 140 -14.89 -2.18 2.52
CA GLY A 140 -15.56 -1.40 3.55
C GLY A 140 -14.98 -0.02 3.88
N HIS A 141 -13.80 0.33 3.34
CA HIS A 141 -13.13 1.61 3.64
C HIS A 141 -13.05 2.52 2.40
N GLY A 142 -12.50 3.73 2.59
CA GLY A 142 -12.14 4.63 1.49
C GLY A 142 -10.99 4.05 0.66
N THR A 143 -10.81 4.56 -0.54
CA THR A 143 -9.71 4.21 -1.44
C THR A 143 -8.39 4.89 -1.05
N GLY A 144 -8.40 5.84 -0.11
CA GLY A 144 -7.17 6.40 0.47
C GLY A 144 -7.37 7.69 1.24
N HIS A 145 -6.26 8.32 1.62
CA HIS A 145 -6.20 9.54 2.43
C HIS A 145 -4.95 10.36 2.13
N GLY A 146 -4.96 11.64 2.48
CA GLY A 146 -3.82 12.53 2.39
C GLY A 146 -2.65 12.08 3.27
N LEU A 147 -1.45 12.42 2.83
CA LEU A 147 -0.19 12.18 3.54
C LEU A 147 0.67 13.45 3.54
N GLY A 148 1.20 13.75 4.72
CA GLY A 148 2.10 14.88 4.91
C GLY A 148 2.80 14.80 6.24
N LEU A 149 2.57 15.77 7.12
CA LEU A 149 3.10 15.72 8.49
C LEU A 149 2.34 14.72 9.35
N GLU A 150 1.08 14.47 9.01
CA GLU A 150 0.25 13.44 9.62
C GLU A 150 0.09 12.24 8.66
N VAL A 151 -0.10 11.06 9.24
CA VAL A 151 -0.35 9.83 8.47
C VAL A 151 -1.76 9.82 7.86
N HIS A 152 -2.69 10.61 8.40
CA HIS A 152 -4.00 10.84 7.78
C HIS A 152 -4.28 12.35 7.78
N GLU A 153 -4.20 12.96 6.61
CA GLU A 153 -4.63 14.34 6.36
C GLU A 153 -5.59 14.40 5.16
N GLU A 154 -6.03 15.59 4.76
CA GLU A 154 -6.81 15.76 3.53
C GLU A 154 -5.91 15.64 2.28
N PRO A 155 -6.43 15.17 1.14
CA PRO A 155 -7.83 14.82 0.88
C PRO A 155 -8.19 13.38 1.30
N ARG A 156 -9.44 13.15 1.72
CA ARG A 156 -10.01 11.80 1.84
C ARG A 156 -10.47 11.26 0.49
N ILE A 157 -9.86 10.17 0.02
CA ILE A 157 -10.28 9.47 -1.19
C ILE A 157 -11.35 8.43 -0.81
N SER A 158 -12.60 8.86 -0.72
CA SER A 158 -13.72 8.00 -0.32
C SER A 158 -14.99 8.31 -1.10
N ARG A 159 -16.03 7.49 -0.92
CA ARG A 159 -17.38 7.84 -1.39
C ARG A 159 -17.76 9.24 -0.91
N GLU A 160 -18.52 9.96 -1.73
CA GLU A 160 -19.14 11.22 -1.32
C GLU A 160 -19.97 10.97 -0.04
N THR A 161 -19.61 11.68 1.02
CA THR A 161 -20.21 11.54 2.35
C THR A 161 -20.46 12.94 2.91
N PRO A 162 -21.65 13.24 3.46
CA PRO A 162 -21.93 14.54 4.03
C PRO A 162 -20.89 14.96 5.07
N GLY A 163 -20.34 16.17 4.92
CA GLY A 163 -19.34 16.73 5.84
C GLY A 163 -17.89 16.35 5.56
N VAL A 164 -17.63 15.53 4.52
CA VAL A 164 -16.27 15.29 4.01
C VAL A 164 -16.06 16.14 2.75
N PRO A 165 -15.01 16.99 2.68
CA PRO A 165 -14.70 17.74 1.46
C PRO A 165 -14.47 16.82 0.26
N ASP A 166 -15.01 17.20 -0.90
CA ASP A 166 -14.82 16.49 -2.18
C ASP A 166 -14.35 17.45 -3.27
N ASP A 167 -13.55 18.44 -2.88
CA ASP A 167 -13.00 19.44 -3.78
C ASP A 167 -12.03 18.80 -4.78
N PRO A 168 -11.95 19.31 -6.02
CA PRO A 168 -11.05 18.77 -7.03
C PRO A 168 -9.59 18.77 -6.57
N ILE A 169 -8.88 17.65 -6.79
CA ILE A 169 -7.47 17.54 -6.42
C ILE A 169 -6.59 18.45 -7.29
N GLU A 170 -5.51 18.96 -6.72
CA GLU A 170 -4.59 19.90 -7.35
C GLU A 170 -3.16 19.34 -7.44
N PRO A 171 -2.33 19.81 -8.39
CA PRO A 171 -0.92 19.45 -8.44
C PRO A 171 -0.21 19.74 -7.10
N GLY A 172 0.62 18.80 -6.65
CA GLY A 172 1.33 18.91 -5.37
C GLY A 172 0.68 18.17 -4.21
N MET A 173 -0.60 17.78 -4.31
CA MET A 173 -1.24 16.93 -3.31
C MET A 173 -0.62 15.53 -3.29
N VAL A 174 -0.48 14.96 -2.09
CA VAL A 174 0.03 13.61 -1.85
C VAL A 174 -0.99 12.81 -1.04
N PHE A 175 -1.31 11.61 -1.50
CA PHE A 175 -2.26 10.72 -0.82
C PHE A 175 -1.99 9.26 -1.17
N THR A 176 -2.56 8.35 -0.37
CA THR A 176 -2.56 6.91 -0.62
C THR A 176 -3.61 6.54 -1.68
N ILE A 177 -3.32 5.50 -2.45
CA ILE A 177 -4.33 4.72 -3.20
C ILE A 177 -4.24 3.29 -2.71
N GLU A 178 -5.19 2.86 -1.89
CA GLU A 178 -5.11 1.65 -1.07
C GLU A 178 -6.39 0.77 -1.09
N PRO A 179 -7.00 0.47 -2.25
CA PRO A 179 -8.17 -0.40 -2.25
C PRO A 179 -7.86 -1.76 -1.61
N GLY A 180 -8.82 -2.28 -0.86
CA GLY A 180 -8.72 -3.56 -0.19
C GLY A 180 -10.03 -4.34 -0.24
N ALA A 181 -9.94 -5.66 -0.31
CA ALA A 181 -11.09 -6.55 -0.27
C ALA A 181 -10.86 -7.67 0.75
N TYR A 182 -11.84 -7.88 1.62
CA TYR A 182 -11.74 -8.78 2.76
C TYR A 182 -12.89 -9.77 2.74
N VAL A 183 -12.58 -11.05 2.52
CA VAL A 183 -13.57 -12.11 2.34
C VAL A 183 -13.39 -13.18 3.42
N PRO A 184 -14.37 -13.36 4.33
CA PRO A 184 -14.31 -14.41 5.35
C PRO A 184 -14.06 -15.79 4.73
N GLY A 185 -13.15 -16.55 5.32
CA GLY A 185 -12.77 -17.89 4.84
C GLY A 185 -11.80 -17.91 3.64
N VAL A 186 -11.63 -16.79 2.93
CA VAL A 186 -10.62 -16.65 1.85
C VAL A 186 -9.39 -15.91 2.34
N GLY A 187 -9.58 -14.76 2.99
CA GLY A 187 -8.52 -13.86 3.41
C GLY A 187 -8.80 -12.40 3.02
N GLY A 188 -7.83 -11.53 3.26
CA GLY A 188 -7.87 -10.15 2.78
C GLY A 188 -6.67 -9.80 1.92
N VAL A 189 -6.92 -8.92 0.95
CA VAL A 189 -5.89 -8.31 0.11
C VAL A 189 -6.06 -6.80 0.15
N ARG A 190 -4.95 -6.09 0.41
CA ARG A 190 -4.81 -4.65 0.19
C ARG A 190 -3.49 -4.38 -0.55
N ILE A 191 -3.55 -3.44 -1.49
CA ILE A 191 -2.41 -2.94 -2.26
C ILE A 191 -2.48 -1.44 -2.19
N GLU A 192 -1.40 -0.82 -1.74
CA GLU A 192 -1.34 0.61 -1.47
C GLU A 192 -0.08 1.25 -2.01
N ASP A 193 -0.22 2.37 -2.69
CA ASP A 193 0.89 3.19 -3.12
C ASP A 193 0.63 4.67 -2.79
N ASP A 194 1.68 5.38 -2.42
CA ASP A 194 1.68 6.83 -2.27
C ASP A 194 1.79 7.48 -3.64
N VAL A 195 0.92 8.46 -3.93
CA VAL A 195 0.92 9.18 -5.21
C VAL A 195 1.03 10.68 -5.01
N LEU A 196 1.83 11.33 -5.87
CA LEU A 196 1.93 12.78 -6.00
C LEU A 196 1.15 13.23 -7.24
N VAL A 197 0.20 14.13 -7.08
CA VAL A 197 -0.52 14.71 -8.22
C VAL A 197 0.41 15.65 -9.00
N VAL A 198 0.51 15.44 -10.31
CA VAL A 198 1.30 16.27 -11.24
C VAL A 198 0.43 16.75 -12.40
N ALA A 199 0.91 17.69 -13.21
CA ALA A 199 0.10 18.35 -14.24
C ALA A 199 -0.69 17.42 -15.19
N GLY A 200 -0.14 16.23 -15.49
CA GLY A 200 -0.76 15.25 -16.42
C GLY A 200 -1.38 14.02 -15.77
N GLY A 201 -1.36 13.89 -14.44
CA GLY A 201 -1.75 12.66 -13.75
C GLY A 201 -1.20 12.57 -12.35
N CYS A 202 -0.55 11.44 -12.02
CA CYS A 202 0.23 11.29 -10.81
C CYS A 202 1.58 10.61 -11.05
N GLU A 203 2.53 10.90 -10.15
CA GLU A 203 3.75 10.13 -9.97
C GLU A 203 3.56 9.20 -8.78
N ARG A 204 3.89 7.92 -8.95
CA ARG A 204 3.89 6.95 -7.86
C ARG A 204 5.20 7.04 -7.08
N LEU A 205 5.12 7.33 -5.79
CA LEU A 205 6.28 7.51 -4.93
C LEU A 205 6.80 6.19 -4.37
N THR A 206 5.94 5.17 -4.30
CA THR A 206 6.27 3.84 -3.81
C THR A 206 6.77 2.92 -4.93
N GLU A 207 7.99 2.40 -4.80
CA GLU A 207 8.61 1.47 -5.76
C GLU A 207 8.54 -0.01 -5.35
N ALA A 208 7.82 -0.34 -4.28
CA ALA A 208 7.70 -1.74 -3.84
C ALA A 208 6.98 -2.56 -4.94
N PRO A 209 7.50 -3.73 -5.33
CA PRO A 209 6.79 -4.58 -6.27
C PRO A 209 5.43 -4.99 -5.70
N SER A 210 4.41 -5.08 -6.55
CA SER A 210 3.19 -5.80 -6.20
C SER A 210 3.54 -7.29 -6.12
N LEU A 211 3.56 -7.82 -4.91
CA LEU A 211 3.98 -9.20 -4.65
C LEU A 211 2.74 -10.09 -4.52
N MET A 212 2.31 -10.75 -5.59
CA MET A 212 1.67 -12.05 -5.44
C MET A 212 2.52 -13.11 -6.11
N ARG A 213 3.65 -13.42 -5.50
CA ARG A 213 4.43 -14.61 -5.86
C ARG A 213 4.92 -15.29 -4.60
N ALA A 214 4.74 -16.61 -4.58
CA ALA A 214 5.33 -17.50 -3.59
C ALA A 214 6.79 -17.10 -3.39
N ALA A 215 7.19 -16.90 -2.13
CA ALA A 215 8.59 -16.79 -1.78
C ALA A 215 9.30 -18.09 -2.24
N GLY A 216 9.85 -18.10 -3.46
CA GLY A 216 10.45 -19.30 -4.06
C GLY A 216 10.67 -19.33 -5.58
N ALA A 217 10.07 -18.44 -6.40
CA ALA A 217 10.31 -18.47 -7.85
C ALA A 217 10.64 -17.08 -8.41
N GLY A 218 11.72 -17.01 -9.19
CA GLY A 218 12.39 -15.80 -9.67
C GLY A 218 11.45 -14.65 -10.08
N ALA A 219 11.80 -13.46 -9.60
CA ALA A 219 11.15 -12.21 -9.94
C ALA A 219 11.19 -12.00 -11.47
N ARG A 220 10.01 -11.96 -12.09
CA ARG A 220 9.81 -11.21 -13.34
C ARG A 220 8.96 -10.01 -12.96
N GLY A 221 9.60 -8.86 -12.81
CA GLY A 221 8.91 -7.60 -12.62
C GLY A 221 8.06 -7.29 -13.85
N SER A 222 6.83 -6.84 -13.65
CA SER A 222 6.15 -6.09 -14.70
C SER A 222 6.71 -4.68 -14.66
N GLU A 223 7.50 -4.34 -15.67
CA GLU A 223 7.85 -2.95 -15.95
C GLU A 223 6.59 -2.22 -16.43
N TYR A 224 6.30 -1.07 -15.82
CA TYR A 224 5.47 0.00 -16.36
C TYR A 224 6.33 1.26 -16.39
#